data_AF-A0A537PJV3-F1
#
_entry.id   AF-A0A537PJV3-F1
#
_cell.length_a   1.000
_cell.length_b   1.000
_cell.length_c   1.000
_cell.angle_alpha   90.00
_cell.angle_beta   90.00
_cell.angle_gamma   90.00
#
_symmetry.space_group_name_H-M   'P 1'
#
loop_
_entity.id
_entity.type
_entity.pdbx_description
1 polymer ?
#
loop_
_entity_poly.entity_id
_entity_poly.type
_entity_poly.pdbx_seq_one_letter_code
_entity_poly.pdbx_strand_id
1 'polypeptide(L)' 'PDGKLILPGVVSHATNVVEHPELVADRILRFANLVGRERVIGSTDCGLGGRVHPDIAWAKLEALAQGAALASRQLWSGRS' A
#
# COMPACT_ATOMS: atom_id res chain seq x y z
N PRO A 1 -2.56 -4.92 20.42
CA PRO A 1 -3.84 -5.38 21.00
C PRO A 1 -4.64 -6.14 19.96
N ASP A 2 -5.41 -7.12 20.40
CA ASP A 2 -6.19 -7.94 19.48
C ASP A 2 -7.23 -7.11 18.72
N GLY A 3 -7.42 -7.46 17.45
CA GLY A 3 -8.37 -6.80 16.57
C GLY A 3 -7.95 -5.43 16.03
N LYS A 4 -6.74 -4.94 16.31
CA LYS A 4 -6.28 -3.66 15.72
C LYS A 4 -5.98 -3.79 14.23
N LEU A 5 -6.44 -2.80 13.48
CA LEU A 5 -6.01 -2.54 12.11
C LEU A 5 -4.72 -1.70 12.12
N ILE A 6 -3.81 -1.99 11.20
CA ILE A 6 -2.64 -1.16 10.92
C ILE A 6 -2.70 -0.61 9.50
N LEU A 7 -2.29 0.65 9.36
CA LEU A 7 -2.26 1.36 8.10
C LEU A 7 -0.80 1.71 7.77
N PRO A 8 -0.01 0.75 7.25
CA PRO A 8 1.36 1.02 6.91
C PRO A 8 1.46 1.94 5.70
N GLY A 9 2.32 2.95 5.80
CA GLY A 9 2.80 3.71 4.67
C GLY A 9 3.63 2.83 3.73
N VAL A 10 3.12 2.61 2.52
CA VAL A 10 3.76 1.79 1.49
C VAL A 10 4.09 2.58 0.22
N VAL A 11 3.67 3.84 0.17
CA VAL A 11 3.97 4.83 -0.88
C VAL A 11 4.52 6.10 -0.22
N SER A 12 5.68 6.55 -0.69
CA SER A 12 6.37 7.68 -0.09
C SER A 12 5.78 9.02 -0.53
N HIS A 13 5.70 9.96 0.40
CA HIS A 13 5.33 11.35 0.15
C HIS A 13 6.54 12.27 -0.06
N ALA A 14 7.75 11.77 0.20
CA ALA A 14 8.97 12.60 0.30
C ALA A 14 9.78 12.63 -1.01
N THR A 15 9.32 11.92 -2.04
CA THR A 15 10.01 11.83 -3.33
C THR A 15 9.04 11.98 -4.49
N ASN A 16 9.55 12.42 -5.64
CA ASN A 16 8.81 12.49 -6.89
C ASN A 16 8.80 11.15 -7.65
N VAL A 17 9.39 10.09 -7.10
CA VAL A 17 9.43 8.76 -7.72
C VAL A 17 8.09 8.09 -7.49
N VAL A 18 7.43 7.64 -8.55
CA VAL A 18 6.24 6.78 -8.45
C VAL A 18 6.70 5.34 -8.23
N GLU A 19 6.30 4.75 -7.11
CA GLU A 19 6.63 3.37 -6.77
C GLU A 19 5.99 2.40 -7.76
N HIS A 20 6.71 1.33 -8.11
CA HIS A 20 6.14 0.27 -8.95
C HIS A 20 5.05 -0.50 -8.18
N PRO A 21 3.92 -0.87 -8.82
CA PRO A 21 2.83 -1.61 -8.17
C PRO A 21 3.29 -2.90 -7.47
N GLU A 22 4.21 -3.65 -8.07
CA GLU A 22 4.80 -4.87 -7.44
C GLU A 22 5.54 -4.54 -6.13
N LEU A 23 6.26 -3.42 -6.07
CA LEU A 23 6.94 -3.00 -4.84
C LEU A 23 5.93 -2.62 -3.75
N VAL A 24 4.84 -1.96 -4.11
CA VAL A 24 3.74 -1.67 -3.20
C VAL A 24 3.10 -2.96 -2.68
N ALA A 25 2.83 -3.91 -3.58
CA ALA A 25 2.26 -5.20 -3.24
C ALA A 25 3.15 -5.97 -2.25
N ASP A 26 4.46 -6.07 -2.54
CA ASP A 26 5.46 -6.68 -1.66
C ASP A 26 5.46 -6.06 -0.26
N ARG A 27 5.37 -4.73 -0.18
CA ARG A 27 5.30 -4.04 1.12
C ARG A 27 4.04 -4.41 1.88
N ILE A 28 2.87 -4.41 1.23
CA ILE A 28 1.60 -4.82 1.86
C ILE A 28 1.68 -6.27 2.35
N LEU A 29 2.21 -7.19 1.53
CA LEU A 29 2.37 -8.60 1.86
C LEU A 29 3.25 -8.81 3.08
N ARG A 30 4.36 -8.06 3.21
CA ARG A 30 5.22 -8.12 4.40
C ARG A 30 4.45 -7.82 5.68
N PHE A 31 3.63 -6.79 5.71
CA PHE A 31 2.79 -6.50 6.88
C PHE A 31 1.71 -7.57 7.07
N ALA A 32 1.00 -7.94 6.01
CA ALA A 32 -0.08 -8.93 6.07
C ALA A 32 0.39 -10.30 6.59
N ASN A 33 1.59 -10.74 6.21
CA ASN A 33 2.19 -11.98 6.67
C ASN A 33 2.59 -11.95 8.15
N LEU A 34 2.81 -10.77 8.73
CA LEU A 34 3.20 -10.62 10.13
C LEU A 34 1.99 -10.45 11.06
N VAL A 35 0.97 -9.69 10.63
CA VAL A 35 -0.16 -9.33 11.51
C VAL A 35 -1.49 -9.96 11.09
N GLY A 36 -1.52 -10.67 9.97
CA GLY A 36 -2.73 -11.22 9.35
C GLY A 36 -3.32 -10.30 8.29
N ARG A 37 -3.74 -10.88 7.16
CA ARG A 37 -4.26 -10.15 5.99
C ARG A 37 -5.46 -9.24 6.29
N GLU A 38 -6.31 -9.63 7.24
CA GLU A 38 -7.49 -8.86 7.66
C GLU A 38 -7.14 -7.59 8.45
N ARG A 39 -5.87 -7.46 8.89
CA ARG A 39 -5.44 -6.39 9.79
C ARG A 39 -4.64 -5.29 9.10
N VAL A 40 -4.53 -5.30 7.78
CA VAL A 40 -3.68 -4.38 7.02
C VAL A 40 -4.46 -3.61 5.97
N ILE A 41 -4.33 -2.28 5.97
CA ILE A 41 -4.82 -1.39 4.91
C ILE A 41 -3.62 -0.57 4.41
N GLY A 42 -3.16 -0.81 3.19
CA GLY A 42 -2.04 -0.05 2.62
C GLY A 42 -2.37 1.45 2.49
N SER A 43 -1.47 2.32 2.92
CA SER A 43 -1.63 3.77 2.86
C SER A 43 -0.39 4.48 2.31
N THR A 44 -0.47 5.80 2.19
CA THR A 44 0.72 6.65 2.03
C THR A 44 1.42 6.84 3.39
N ASP A 45 2.72 7.15 3.37
CA ASP A 45 3.50 7.45 4.59
C ASP A 45 2.99 8.71 5.31
N CYS A 46 2.55 9.71 4.54
CA CYS A 46 1.94 10.94 5.02
C CYS A 46 1.04 11.53 3.91
N GLY A 47 0.48 12.71 4.11
CA GLY A 47 -0.32 13.40 3.09
C GLY A 47 0.53 13.84 1.90
N LEU A 48 0.01 13.66 0.69
CA LEU A 48 0.68 14.06 -0.57
C LEU A 48 0.51 15.55 -0.89
N GLY A 49 -0.55 16.19 -0.38
CA GLY A 49 -0.87 17.59 -0.64
C GLY A 49 0.27 18.53 -0.21
N GLY A 50 0.66 19.43 -1.12
CA GLY A 50 1.74 20.40 -0.90
C GLY A 50 3.15 19.82 -0.82
N ARG A 51 3.31 18.49 -1.00
CA ARG A 51 4.60 17.79 -0.92
C ARG A 51 5.08 17.26 -2.26
N VAL A 52 4.15 16.93 -3.16
CA VAL A 52 4.44 16.49 -4.54
C VAL A 52 3.51 17.20 -5.53
N HIS A 53 3.91 17.25 -6.80
CA HIS A 53 3.06 17.77 -7.87
C HIS A 53 1.74 16.96 -7.97
N PRO A 54 0.58 17.58 -8.24
CA PRO A 54 -0.71 16.88 -8.29
C PRO A 54 -0.72 15.63 -9.19
N ASP A 55 -0.11 15.70 -10.37
CA ASP A 55 -0.06 14.54 -11.28
C ASP A 55 0.78 13.38 -10.71
N ILE A 56 1.85 13.70 -9.99
CA ILE A 56 2.67 12.69 -9.28
C ILE A 56 1.89 12.11 -8.12
N ALA A 57 1.11 12.94 -7.40
CA ALA A 57 0.23 12.48 -6.34
C ALA A 57 -0.80 11.46 -6.87
N TRP A 58 -1.42 11.75 -8.02
CA TRP A 58 -2.36 10.84 -8.65
C TRP A 58 -1.70 9.55 -9.11
N ALA A 59 -0.54 9.63 -9.77
CA ALA A 59 0.21 8.45 -10.19
C ALA A 59 0.62 7.56 -8.99
N LYS A 60 0.97 8.17 -7.86
CA LYS A 60 1.26 7.46 -6.60
C LYS A 60 0.04 6.77 -6.01
N LEU A 61 -1.13 7.41 -6.04
CA LEU A 61 -2.39 6.80 -5.60
C LEU A 61 -2.83 5.67 -6.53
N GLU A 62 -2.61 5.81 -7.82
CA GLU A 62 -2.85 4.74 -8.80
C GLU A 62 -1.92 3.55 -8.53
N ALA A 63 -0.63 3.77 -8.33
CA ALA A 63 0.33 2.73 -7.97
C ALA A 63 -0.06 2.03 -6.66
N LEU A 64 -0.54 2.80 -5.66
CA LEU A 64 -1.06 2.24 -4.41
C LEU A 64 -2.23 1.29 -4.67
N ALA A 65 -3.22 1.71 -5.47
CA ALA A 65 -4.40 0.92 -5.78
C ALA A 65 -4.05 -0.35 -6.56
N GLN A 66 -3.18 -0.24 -7.58
CA GLN A 66 -2.72 -1.38 -8.38
C GLN A 66 -1.94 -2.39 -7.53
N GLY A 67 -1.03 -1.90 -6.66
CA GLY A 67 -0.29 -2.75 -5.72
C GLY A 67 -1.18 -3.43 -4.69
N ALA A 68 -2.18 -2.73 -4.16
CA ALA A 68 -3.18 -3.32 -3.26
C ALA A 68 -4.00 -4.41 -3.96
N ALA A 69 -4.36 -4.23 -5.23
CA ALA A 69 -5.06 -5.25 -6.01
C ALA A 69 -4.18 -6.50 -6.26
N LEU A 70 -2.90 -6.32 -6.56
CA LEU A 70 -1.91 -7.40 -6.67
C LEU A 70 -1.78 -8.18 -5.37
N ALA A 71 -1.54 -7.49 -4.25
CA ALA A 71 -1.44 -8.11 -2.93
C ALA A 71 -2.73 -8.85 -2.57
N SER A 72 -3.90 -8.27 -2.87
CA SER A 72 -5.19 -8.92 -2.61
C SER A 72 -5.33 -10.22 -3.40
N ARG A 73 -4.99 -10.23 -4.70
CA ARG A 73 -5.00 -11.48 -5.47
C ARG A 73 -4.13 -12.56 -4.82
N GLN A 74 -2.96 -12.21 -4.30
CA GLN A 74 -2.08 -13.19 -3.66
C GLN A 74 -2.62 -13.66 -2.31
N LEU A 75 -3.09 -12.75 -1.46
CA LEU A 75 -3.58 -13.06 -0.11
C LEU A 75 -4.88 -13.86 -0.12
N TRP A 76 -5.68 -13.73 -1.19
CA TRP A 76 -7.04 -14.28 -1.26
C TRP A 76 -7.25 -15.32 -2.38
N SER A 77 -6.23 -15.65 -3.16
CA SER A 77 -6.32 -16.71 -4.20
C SER A 77 -6.20 -18.14 -3.64
N GLY A 78 -5.93 -18.30 -2.34
CA GLY A 78 -6.02 -19.59 -1.65
C GLY A 78 -7.48 -19.96 -1.37
N ARG A 79 -7.92 -21.10 -1.91
CA ARG A 79 -9.22 -21.76 -1.71
C ARG A 79 -9.73 -21.69 -0.27
N SER A 80 -11.04 -21.52 -0.15
CA SER A 80 -11.89 -21.87 1.00
C SER A 80 -11.52 -23.20 1.63
#